data_AF-A0AAV9XDU8-F1
#
_entry.id   AF-A0AAV9XDU8-F1
#
_cell.length_a   1.000
_cell.length_b   1.000
_cell.length_c   1.000
_cell.angle_alpha   90.00
_cell.angle_beta   90.00
_cell.angle_gamma   90.00
#
_symmetry.space_group_name_H-M   'P 1'
#
loop_
_entity.id
_entity.type
_entity.pdbx_description
1 polymer ?
#
loop_
_entity_poly.entity_id
_entity_poly.type
_entity_poly.pdbx_seq_one_letter_code
_entity_poly.pdbx_strand_id
1 'polypeptide(L)'
;MRKLWKSKRNEPFFDWDTPSPKLSAKLRMVTLPTGPGCRVYFPSEELWVPISIVNENVHILPGIPLLFQQMLTGLEKELVPRIEASSRNIFRLMISTPQPESQMADYLTTLQERVKDRGVKVGSYPRWGKTKNTVTLVGRDQEYVESLVDEVTAQLDGKRISVEGEDDSETDEVVEGV
;
A
#
# COMPACT_ATOMS: atom_id res chain seq x y z
N MET A 1 5.14 -4.99 28.51
CA MET A 1 6.01 -3.84 28.15
C MET A 1 7.47 -4.03 28.54
N ARG A 2 7.82 -4.18 29.83
CA ARG A 2 9.23 -4.30 30.29
C ARG A 2 10.07 -5.33 29.51
N LYS A 3 9.51 -6.52 29.24
CA LYS A 3 10.17 -7.60 28.47
C LYS A 3 10.25 -7.36 26.95
N LEU A 4 9.37 -6.51 26.41
CA LEU A 4 9.27 -6.20 24.97
C LEU A 4 10.02 -4.91 24.61
N TRP A 5 10.38 -4.12 25.63
CA TRP A 5 11.11 -2.88 25.44
C TRP A 5 12.57 -3.21 25.12
N LYS A 6 12.90 -3.19 23.83
CA LYS A 6 14.28 -3.17 23.34
C LYS A 6 14.74 -1.72 23.35
N SER A 7 15.70 -1.38 24.20
CA SER A 7 16.33 -0.06 24.22
C SER A 7 16.75 0.31 22.81
N LYS A 8 16.32 1.46 22.29
CA LYS A 8 16.93 1.99 21.06
C LYS A 8 18.39 2.27 21.34
N ARG A 9 19.23 2.17 20.31
CA ARG A 9 20.71 2.26 20.38
C ARG A 9 21.23 3.52 21.11
N ASN A 10 20.40 4.56 21.27
CA ASN A 10 20.72 5.85 21.89
C ASN A 10 19.70 6.34 22.97
N GLU A 11 18.83 5.49 23.53
CA GLU A 11 17.93 5.94 24.60
C GLU A 11 18.58 5.69 25.98
N PRO A 12 18.63 6.69 26.90
CA PRO A 12 19.16 6.47 28.24
C PRO A 12 18.34 5.42 29.01
N PHE A 13 18.99 4.74 29.96
CA PHE A 13 18.36 3.79 30.88
C PHE A 13 17.02 4.33 31.38
N PHE A 14 15.98 3.51 31.31
CA PHE A 14 14.65 3.87 31.74
C PHE A 14 14.27 3.10 33.00
N ASP A 15 14.06 3.83 34.09
CA ASP A 15 13.56 3.28 35.35
C ASP A 15 12.07 2.94 35.22
N TRP A 16 11.77 1.66 35.38
CA TRP A 16 10.41 1.11 35.31
C TRP A 16 9.76 0.93 36.69
N ASP A 17 10.51 1.16 37.77
CA ASP A 17 10.11 0.89 39.15
C ASP A 17 9.70 2.18 39.88
N THR A 18 10.23 3.34 39.48
CA THR A 18 9.84 4.64 40.05
C THR A 18 8.71 5.31 39.26
N PRO A 19 7.58 5.68 39.92
CA PRO A 19 6.51 6.44 39.29
C PRO A 19 7.01 7.76 38.70
N SER A 20 6.72 7.98 37.41
CA SER A 20 7.07 9.22 36.70
C SER A 20 6.06 9.54 35.59
N PRO A 21 5.99 10.80 35.12
CA PRO A 21 5.19 11.15 33.95
C PRO A 21 5.61 10.34 32.70
N LYS A 22 6.92 10.06 32.54
CA LYS A 22 7.45 9.25 31.44
C LYS A 22 7.01 7.79 31.53
N LEU A 23 7.00 7.20 32.74
CA LEU A 23 6.45 5.86 32.97
C LEU A 23 4.96 5.81 32.67
N SER A 24 4.20 6.78 33.18
CA SER A 24 2.76 6.88 32.93
C SER A 24 2.45 7.00 31.43
N ALA A 25 3.21 7.82 30.70
CA ALA A 25 3.09 7.97 29.25
C ALA A 25 3.39 6.66 28.51
N LYS A 26 4.48 5.95 28.88
CA LYS A 26 4.80 4.64 28.30
C LYS A 26 3.69 3.64 28.62
N LEU A 27 3.23 3.53 29.86
CA LEU A 27 2.16 2.60 30.24
C LEU A 27 0.86 2.83 29.46
N ARG A 28 0.48 4.07 29.16
CA ARG A 28 -0.68 4.36 28.29
C ARG A 28 -0.58 3.72 26.91
N MET A 29 0.63 3.57 26.36
CA MET A 29 0.86 2.96 25.04
C MET A 29 0.63 1.44 25.04
N VAL A 30 0.54 0.81 26.21
CA VAL A 30 0.24 -0.62 26.39
C VAL A 30 -1.07 -0.86 27.14
N THR A 31 -1.83 0.20 27.41
CA THR A 31 -3.22 0.07 27.86
C THR A 31 -4.09 -0.24 26.65
N LEU A 32 -4.32 -1.53 26.43
CA LEU A 32 -5.08 -2.03 25.28
C LEU A 32 -6.48 -2.48 25.72
N PRO A 33 -7.47 -2.45 24.81
CA PRO A 33 -8.78 -3.09 25.04
C PRO A 33 -8.63 -4.54 25.51
N THR A 34 -9.47 -4.93 26.48
CA THR A 34 -9.53 -6.29 27.04
C THR A 34 -10.99 -6.75 27.13
N GLY A 35 -11.20 -8.05 27.26
CA GLY A 35 -12.53 -8.67 27.35
C GLY A 35 -12.87 -9.54 26.13
N PRO A 36 -14.11 -10.06 26.06
CA PRO A 36 -14.55 -10.89 24.95
C PRO A 36 -14.36 -10.19 23.61
N GLY A 37 -13.80 -10.91 22.63
CA GLY A 37 -13.55 -10.37 21.28
C GLY A 37 -12.35 -9.41 21.18
N CYS A 38 -11.62 -9.14 22.25
CA CYS A 38 -10.38 -8.36 22.21
C CYS A 38 -9.16 -9.29 22.25
N ARG A 39 -8.22 -9.10 21.31
CA ARG A 39 -6.92 -9.78 21.34
C ARG A 39 -5.78 -8.83 21.00
N VAL A 40 -4.61 -9.18 21.50
CA VAL A 40 -3.35 -8.49 21.24
C VAL A 40 -2.53 -9.35 20.31
N TYR A 41 -2.18 -8.83 19.14
CA TYR A 41 -1.42 -9.53 18.12
C TYR A 41 -0.02 -8.94 17.98
N PHE A 42 0.99 -9.81 17.94
CA PHE A 42 2.39 -9.41 17.77
C PHE A 42 2.84 -9.79 16.35
N PRO A 43 2.78 -8.85 15.39
CA PRO A 43 3.10 -9.13 13.98
C PRO A 43 4.58 -9.45 13.74
N SER A 44 5.46 -9.08 14.66
CA SER A 44 6.90 -9.35 14.59
C SER A 44 7.52 -9.30 15.98
N GLU A 45 8.49 -10.18 16.24
CA GLU A 45 9.27 -10.19 17.49
C GLU A 45 10.26 -9.01 17.60
N GLU A 46 10.49 -8.30 16.49
CA GLU A 46 11.34 -7.12 16.45
C GLU A 46 10.60 -5.85 16.89
N LEU A 47 9.27 -5.86 16.80
CA LEU A 47 8.43 -4.72 17.14
C LEU A 47 8.04 -4.73 18.61
N TRP A 48 8.25 -3.59 19.27
CA TRP A 48 7.88 -3.40 20.68
C TRP A 48 6.37 -3.10 20.86
N VAL A 49 5.67 -2.78 19.77
CA VAL A 49 4.26 -2.38 19.75
C VAL A 49 3.39 -3.48 19.11
N PRO A 50 2.31 -3.92 19.77
CA PRO A 50 1.37 -4.87 19.20
C PRO A 50 0.25 -4.19 18.41
N ILE A 51 -0.51 -4.99 17.67
CA ILE A 51 -1.80 -4.62 17.09
C ILE A 51 -2.89 -5.01 18.10
N SER A 52 -3.77 -4.07 18.44
CA SER A 52 -4.99 -4.39 19.17
C SER A 52 -6.09 -4.72 18.18
N ILE A 53 -6.71 -5.88 18.33
CA ILE A 53 -7.75 -6.38 17.45
C ILE A 53 -9.02 -6.55 18.27
N VAL A 54 -10.08 -5.86 17.85
CA VAL A 54 -11.38 -5.83 18.52
C VAL A 54 -12.43 -6.41 17.57
N ASN A 55 -13.24 -7.33 18.10
CA ASN A 55 -14.31 -8.00 17.36
C ASN A 55 -13.84 -8.67 16.05
N GLU A 56 -12.57 -9.10 16.03
CA GLU A 56 -11.90 -9.77 14.90
C GLU A 56 -11.78 -8.97 13.58
N ASN A 57 -12.43 -7.81 13.48
CA ASN A 57 -12.50 -6.99 12.28
C ASN A 57 -11.92 -5.58 12.45
N VAL A 58 -11.81 -5.05 13.67
CA VAL A 58 -11.19 -3.74 13.93
C VAL A 58 -9.72 -3.95 14.32
N HIS A 59 -8.80 -3.51 13.47
CA HIS A 59 -7.36 -3.57 13.72
C HIS A 59 -6.83 -2.16 14.00
N ILE A 60 -6.24 -1.98 15.18
CA ILE A 60 -5.69 -0.69 15.61
C ILE A 60 -4.18 -0.71 15.39
N LEU A 61 -3.71 0.11 14.45
CA LEU A 61 -2.30 0.25 14.07
C LEU A 61 -1.79 1.67 14.40
N PRO A 62 -0.47 1.84 14.59
CA PRO A 62 0.12 3.15 14.85
C PRO A 62 0.11 4.04 13.60
N GLY A 63 0.07 5.36 13.81
CA GLY A 63 0.10 6.35 12.73
C GLY A 63 1.47 6.62 12.11
N ILE A 64 2.54 5.96 12.58
CA ILE A 64 3.90 6.13 12.02
C ILE A 64 3.99 5.27 10.75
N PRO A 65 4.20 5.85 9.55
CA PRO A 65 4.09 5.10 8.29
C PRO A 65 4.97 3.85 8.19
N LEU A 66 6.25 3.94 8.58
CA LEU A 66 7.18 2.81 8.53
C LEU A 66 6.73 1.65 9.43
N LEU A 67 6.30 1.99 10.66
CA LEU A 67 5.85 1.01 11.63
C LEU A 67 4.52 0.38 11.20
N PHE A 68 3.61 1.19 10.66
CA PHE A 68 2.36 0.71 10.08
C PHE A 68 2.61 -0.31 8.97
N GLN A 69 3.50 0.00 8.02
CA GLN A 69 3.86 -0.91 6.92
C GLN A 69 4.45 -2.23 7.44
N GLN A 70 5.41 -2.18 8.37
CA GLN A 70 5.99 -3.38 8.97
C GLN A 70 4.93 -4.25 9.68
N MET A 71 3.99 -3.61 10.39
CA MET A 71 2.90 -4.31 11.08
C MET A 71 1.89 -4.92 10.10
N LEU A 72 1.62 -4.26 8.96
CA LEU A 72 0.79 -4.82 7.89
C LEU A 72 1.45 -6.05 7.25
N THR A 73 2.75 -6.01 6.94
CA THR A 73 3.47 -7.18 6.42
C THR A 73 3.39 -8.36 7.39
N GLY A 74 3.56 -8.12 8.70
CA GLY A 74 3.40 -9.18 9.69
C GLY A 74 1.98 -9.74 9.79
N LEU A 75 0.95 -8.96 9.43
CA LEU A 75 -0.45 -9.38 9.37
C LEU A 75 -0.80 -10.23 8.14
N GLU A 76 0.07 -10.32 7.13
CA GLU A 76 -0.22 -11.06 5.89
C GLU A 76 -0.67 -12.50 6.17
N LYS A 77 -0.06 -13.17 7.16
CA LYS A 77 -0.42 -14.53 7.57
C LYS A 77 -1.89 -14.67 8.01
N GLU A 78 -2.49 -13.62 8.55
CA GLU A 78 -3.90 -13.61 8.95
C GLU A 78 -4.81 -13.03 7.86
N LEU A 79 -4.35 -12.04 7.09
CA LEU A 79 -5.16 -11.31 6.13
C LEU A 79 -5.24 -12.01 4.77
N VAL A 80 -4.15 -12.58 4.25
CA VAL A 80 -4.11 -13.20 2.93
C VAL A 80 -5.14 -14.33 2.79
N PRO A 81 -5.25 -15.30 3.73
CA PRO A 81 -6.27 -16.35 3.62
C PRO A 81 -7.70 -15.80 3.60
N ARG A 82 -7.97 -14.70 4.31
CA ARG A 82 -9.28 -14.03 4.32
C ARG A 82 -9.58 -13.34 2.99
N ILE A 83 -8.56 -12.74 2.37
CA ILE A 83 -8.66 -12.10 1.06
C ILE A 83 -8.93 -13.16 -0.01
N GLU A 84 -8.15 -14.24 -0.03
CA GLU A 84 -8.32 -15.35 -0.98
C GLU A 84 -9.70 -16.01 -0.84
N ALA A 85 -10.15 -16.25 0.39
CA ALA A 85 -11.48 -16.80 0.66
C ALA A 85 -12.63 -15.87 0.22
N SER A 86 -12.39 -14.55 0.09
CA SER A 86 -13.43 -13.59 -0.25
C SER A 86 -13.81 -13.57 -1.74
N SER A 87 -13.08 -14.30 -2.60
CA SER A 87 -13.24 -14.29 -4.07
C SER A 87 -13.17 -12.88 -4.69
N ARG A 88 -12.57 -11.91 -3.98
CA ARG A 88 -12.41 -10.51 -4.42
C ARG A 88 -11.09 -10.31 -5.15
N ASN A 89 -10.74 -11.22 -6.05
CA ASN A 89 -9.52 -11.07 -6.83
C ASN A 89 -9.65 -9.81 -7.71
N ILE A 90 -8.73 -8.87 -7.49
CA ILE A 90 -8.60 -7.65 -8.28
C ILE A 90 -7.33 -7.81 -9.09
N PHE A 91 -7.46 -7.71 -10.40
CA PHE A 91 -6.36 -7.66 -11.33
C PHE A 91 -6.06 -6.20 -11.67
N ARG A 92 -4.78 -5.84 -11.68
CA ARG A 92 -4.29 -4.53 -12.10
C ARG A 92 -3.27 -4.69 -13.20
N LEU A 93 -3.60 -4.18 -14.38
CA LEU A 93 -2.66 -3.96 -15.47
C LEU A 93 -2.04 -2.57 -15.33
N MET A 94 -0.74 -2.45 -15.57
CA MET A 94 -0.02 -1.17 -15.61
C MET A 94 0.72 -1.03 -16.93
N ILE A 95 0.61 0.14 -17.55
CA ILE A 95 1.26 0.50 -18.81
C ILE A 95 2.02 1.80 -18.59
N SER A 96 3.34 1.75 -18.80
CA SER A 96 4.21 2.93 -18.88
C SER A 96 4.04 3.57 -20.26
N THR A 97 3.90 4.89 -20.33
CA THR A 97 3.75 5.61 -21.61
C THR A 97 4.51 6.93 -21.60
N PRO A 98 5.19 7.31 -22.70
CA PRO A 98 5.79 8.63 -22.85
C PRO A 98 4.75 9.71 -23.20
N GLN A 99 3.50 9.34 -23.51
CA GLN A 99 2.48 10.31 -23.91
C GLN A 99 2.07 11.22 -22.74
N PRO A 100 1.97 12.54 -22.95
CA PRO A 100 1.43 13.45 -21.96
C PRO A 100 -0.07 13.22 -21.75
N GLU A 101 -0.58 13.58 -20.56
CA GLU A 101 -1.98 13.34 -20.18
C GLU A 101 -2.98 13.96 -21.15
N SER A 102 -2.68 15.15 -21.68
CA SER A 102 -3.51 15.81 -22.68
C SER A 102 -3.68 15.00 -23.97
N GLN A 103 -2.71 14.17 -24.34
CA GLN A 103 -2.76 13.36 -25.55
C GLN A 103 -3.57 12.07 -25.35
N MET A 104 -3.50 11.47 -24.17
CA MET A 104 -4.20 10.22 -23.86
C MET A 104 -5.62 10.41 -23.31
N ALA A 105 -5.99 11.60 -22.84
CA ALA A 105 -7.26 11.87 -22.15
C ALA A 105 -8.51 11.39 -22.92
N ASP A 106 -8.62 11.71 -24.21
CA ASP A 106 -9.78 11.35 -25.03
C ASP A 106 -9.89 9.83 -25.21
N TYR A 107 -8.75 9.17 -25.46
CA TYR A 107 -8.68 7.72 -25.57
C TYR A 107 -9.06 7.04 -24.26
N LEU A 108 -8.48 7.46 -23.13
CA LEU A 108 -8.76 6.86 -21.82
C LEU A 108 -10.21 7.08 -21.38
N THR A 109 -10.80 8.22 -21.72
CA THR A 109 -12.23 8.50 -21.48
C THR A 109 -13.11 7.53 -22.27
N THR A 110 -12.82 7.36 -23.56
CA THR A 110 -13.55 6.42 -24.43
C THR A 110 -13.38 4.98 -23.96
N LEU A 111 -12.17 4.60 -23.57
CA LEU A 111 -11.86 3.30 -23.00
C LEU A 111 -12.64 3.07 -21.71
N GLN A 112 -12.65 4.03 -20.78
CA GLN A 112 -13.40 3.94 -19.53
C GLN A 112 -14.90 3.70 -19.78
N GLU A 113 -15.50 4.42 -20.74
CA GLU A 113 -16.90 4.23 -21.11
C GLU A 113 -17.19 2.83 -21.66
N ARG A 114 -16.26 2.26 -22.45
CA ARG A 114 -16.39 0.91 -23.01
C ARG A 114 -16.25 -0.20 -21.96
N VAL A 115 -15.38 0.00 -20.97
CA VAL A 115 -15.03 -1.05 -20.00
C VAL A 115 -15.81 -0.96 -18.68
N LYS A 116 -16.51 0.16 -18.42
CA LYS A 116 -17.23 0.39 -17.15
C LYS A 116 -18.30 -0.67 -16.84
N ASP A 117 -18.99 -1.17 -17.87
CA ASP A 117 -20.07 -2.16 -17.69
C ASP A 117 -19.51 -3.53 -17.28
N ARG A 118 -18.22 -3.77 -17.49
CA ARG A 118 -17.48 -4.93 -16.97
C ARG A 118 -16.81 -4.66 -15.62
N GLY A 119 -17.05 -3.50 -15.02
CA GLY A 119 -16.49 -3.10 -13.72
C GLY A 119 -15.00 -2.80 -13.75
N VAL A 120 -14.43 -2.50 -14.92
CA VAL A 120 -13.03 -2.09 -15.05
C VAL A 120 -12.91 -0.57 -14.87
N LYS A 121 -11.91 -0.15 -14.09
CA LYS A 121 -11.55 1.26 -13.88
C LYS A 121 -10.25 1.56 -14.59
N VAL A 122 -10.23 2.67 -15.31
CA VAL A 122 -9.08 3.21 -16.02
C VAL A 122 -8.59 4.45 -15.27
N GLY A 123 -7.29 4.60 -15.11
CA GLY A 123 -6.72 5.81 -14.53
C GLY A 123 -5.30 6.07 -15.04
N SER A 124 -4.96 7.34 -15.22
CA SER A 124 -3.61 7.84 -15.52
C SER A 124 -3.00 8.47 -14.27
N TYR A 125 -1.70 8.27 -14.08
CA TYR A 125 -0.91 8.80 -12.98
C TYR A 125 0.35 9.47 -13.54
N PRO A 126 0.37 10.81 -13.63
CA PRO A 126 1.59 11.51 -13.98
C PRO A 126 2.62 11.37 -12.86
N ARG A 127 3.89 11.20 -13.26
CA ARG A 127 4.99 10.99 -12.32
C ARG A 127 5.90 12.21 -12.30
N TRP A 128 5.95 12.88 -11.16
CA TRP A 128 6.72 14.12 -11.02
C TRP A 128 8.22 13.88 -11.30
N GLY A 129 8.80 14.72 -12.16
CA GLY A 129 10.21 14.62 -12.55
C GLY A 129 10.55 13.43 -13.46
N LYS A 130 9.56 12.71 -13.99
CA LYS A 130 9.75 11.60 -14.93
C LYS A 130 9.17 11.92 -16.30
N THR A 131 9.77 11.35 -17.33
CA THR A 131 9.34 11.51 -18.74
C THR A 131 8.13 10.65 -19.10
N LYS A 132 7.82 9.63 -18.30
CA LYS A 132 6.75 8.66 -18.59
C LYS A 132 5.67 8.66 -17.51
N ASN A 133 4.42 8.52 -17.95
CA ASN A 133 3.24 8.38 -17.11
C ASN A 133 2.85 6.91 -16.94
N THR A 134 2.10 6.59 -15.88
CA THR A 134 1.56 5.25 -15.66
C THR A 134 0.06 5.25 -15.92
N VAL A 135 -0.42 4.37 -16.80
CA VAL A 135 -1.85 4.08 -16.97
C VAL A 135 -2.17 2.74 -16.32
N THR A 136 -3.27 2.68 -15.57
CA THR A 136 -3.72 1.48 -14.88
C THR A 136 -5.13 1.08 -15.32
N LEU A 137 -5.33 -0.23 -15.54
CA LEU A 137 -6.65 -0.84 -15.70
C LEU A 137 -6.86 -1.80 -14.54
N VAL A 138 -7.92 -1.57 -13.76
CA VAL A 138 -8.22 -2.34 -12.54
C VAL A 138 -9.60 -2.98 -12.67
N GLY A 139 -9.67 -4.31 -12.60
CA GLY A 139 -10.91 -5.06 -12.77
C GLY A 139 -10.87 -6.42 -12.09
N ARG A 140 -11.98 -7.17 -12.14
CA ARG A 140 -12.05 -8.55 -11.60
C ARG A 140 -11.90 -9.62 -12.68
N ASP A 141 -12.26 -9.29 -13.91
CA ASP A 141 -12.14 -10.17 -15.08
C ASP A 141 -10.73 -10.04 -15.67
N GLN A 142 -9.82 -10.88 -15.20
CA GLN A 142 -8.41 -10.85 -15.62
C GLN A 142 -8.27 -11.10 -17.13
N GLU A 143 -8.98 -12.08 -17.68
CA GLU A 143 -8.90 -12.42 -19.11
C GLU A 143 -9.33 -11.25 -19.98
N TYR A 144 -10.40 -10.56 -19.59
CA TYR A 144 -10.84 -9.36 -20.29
C TYR A 144 -9.82 -8.22 -20.19
N VAL A 145 -9.29 -7.93 -19.00
CA VAL A 145 -8.29 -6.85 -18.86
C VAL A 145 -7.01 -7.18 -19.62
N GLU A 146 -6.57 -8.44 -19.61
CA GLU A 146 -5.43 -8.92 -20.41
C GLU A 146 -5.67 -8.75 -21.92
N SER A 147 -6.90 -8.98 -22.39
CA SER A 147 -7.24 -8.79 -23.81
C SER A 147 -7.09 -7.34 -24.30
N LEU A 148 -7.04 -6.36 -23.38
CA LEU A 148 -6.87 -4.95 -23.70
C LEU A 148 -5.39 -4.54 -23.83
N VAL A 149 -4.43 -5.38 -23.42
CA VAL A 149 -3.00 -5.02 -23.36
C VAL A 149 -2.48 -4.53 -24.70
N ASP A 150 -2.72 -5.28 -25.78
CA ASP A 150 -2.19 -4.95 -27.11
C ASP A 150 -2.78 -3.64 -27.66
N GLU A 151 -4.08 -3.42 -27.45
CA GLU A 151 -4.74 -2.18 -27.87
C GLU A 151 -4.18 -0.98 -27.11
N VAL A 152 -4.13 -1.08 -25.78
CA VAL A 152 -3.76 0.04 -24.91
C VAL A 152 -2.27 0.37 -25.07
N THR A 153 -1.41 -0.64 -25.20
CA THR A 153 0.03 -0.40 -25.48
C THR A 153 0.23 0.27 -26.83
N ALA A 154 -0.48 -0.15 -27.87
CA ALA A 154 -0.39 0.48 -29.19
C ALA A 154 -0.91 1.93 -29.20
N GLN A 155 -2.05 2.21 -28.57
CA GLN A 155 -2.63 3.55 -28.51
C GLN A 155 -1.79 4.53 -27.69
N LEU A 156 -1.16 4.04 -26.62
CA LEU A 156 -0.36 4.86 -25.72
C LEU A 156 1.12 4.92 -26.08
N ASP A 157 1.57 4.28 -27.16
CA ASP A 157 3.01 4.06 -27.42
C ASP A 157 3.73 3.53 -26.16
N GLY A 158 3.05 2.61 -25.47
CA GLY A 158 3.36 2.23 -24.10
C GLY A 158 3.89 0.82 -23.97
N LYS A 159 4.41 0.52 -22.77
CA LYS A 159 4.93 -0.79 -22.41
C LYS A 159 4.27 -1.30 -21.14
N ARG A 160 3.85 -2.56 -21.13
CA ARG A 160 3.38 -3.23 -19.91
C ARG A 160 4.51 -3.28 -18.89
N ILE A 161 4.20 -2.91 -17.65
CA ILE A 161 5.13 -2.96 -16.51
C ILE A 161 4.51 -3.72 -15.34
N SER A 162 5.35 -4.38 -14.54
CA SER A 162 4.94 -5.05 -13.29
C SER A 162 5.10 -4.16 -12.07
N VAL A 163 6.05 -3.23 -12.13
CA VAL A 163 6.32 -2.23 -11.09
C VAL A 163 6.44 -0.85 -11.74
N GLU A 164 5.84 0.16 -11.13
CA GLU A 164 5.95 1.56 -11.59
C GLU A 164 7.43 1.98 -11.65
N GLY A 165 7.87 2.42 -12.83
CA GLY A 165 9.24 2.87 -13.08
C GLY A 165 10.26 1.77 -13.35
N GLU A 166 9.86 0.52 -13.55
CA GLU A 166 10.80 -0.55 -13.95
C GLU A 166 11.51 -0.29 -15.28
N ASP A 167 10.94 0.58 -16.12
CA ASP A 167 11.44 0.93 -17.44
C ASP A 167 11.98 2.39 -17.50
N ASP A 168 12.17 3.03 -16.35
CA ASP A 168 12.83 4.33 -16.26
C ASP A 168 14.34 4.14 -16.44
N SER A 169 14.95 4.96 -17.27
CA SER A 169 16.41 5.08 -17.38
C SER A 169 16.94 6.20 -16.48
N GLU A 170 18.22 6.16 -16.11
CA GLU A 170 18.87 7.27 -15.37
C GLU A 170 18.80 8.61 -16.13
N THR A 171 18.59 8.56 -17.44
CA THR A 171 18.43 9.74 -18.32
C THR A 171 16.98 10.26 -18.41
N ASP A 172 16.01 9.57 -17.81
CA ASP A 172 14.58 9.96 -17.81
C ASP A 172 14.22 10.98 -16.70
N GLU A 173 15.22 11.58 -16.05
CA GLU A 173 15.01 12.72 -15.17
C GLU A 173 14.90 14.00 -16.00
N VAL A 174 13.74 14.65 -15.91
CA VAL A 174 13.53 15.92 -16.60
C VAL A 174 14.37 16.98 -15.87
N VAL A 175 15.36 17.54 -16.58
CA VAL A 175 16.15 18.67 -16.07
C VAL A 175 15.18 19.85 -15.83
N GLU A 176 15.00 20.25 -14.57
CA GLU A 176 14.14 21.39 -14.22
C GLU A 176 14.63 22.67 -14.94
N GLY A 177 13.77 23.28 -15.76
CA GLY A 177 14.06 24.57 -16.36
C GLY A 177 13.18 24.98 -17.54
N VAL A 178 11.90 25.28 -17.29
CA VAL A 178 11.16 26.46 -17.83
C VAL A 178 10.19 26.95 -16.76
#